data_AF-A0A227J868-F1
#
_entry.id   AF-A0A227J868-F1
#
_cell.length_a   1.000
_cell.length_b   1.000
_cell.length_c   1.000
_cell.angle_alpha   90.00
_cell.angle_beta   90.00
_cell.angle_gamma   90.00
#
_symmetry.space_group_name_H-M   'P 1'
#
loop_
_entity.id
_entity.type
_entity.pdbx_description
1 polymer ?
#
loop_
_entity_poly.entity_id
_entity_poly.type
_entity_poly.pdbx_seq_one_letter_code
_entity_poly.pdbx_strand_id
1 'polypeptide(L)'
;KLFIGKKLKGYIKQVREDGKIDLSLQKVGVAKMDDLSSKIIDLLEKKGGFLPLNDKSSPEAIFDAFRTSKGTYKKTIGGLYKQGKIVIEKDGIRLA
;
A
#
# COMPACT_ATOMS: atom_id res chain seq x y z
N LYS A 1 13.17 -11.55 10.68
CA LYS A 1 13.02 -12.88 11.33
C LYS A 1 12.32 -12.71 12.69
N LEU A 2 11.28 -13.51 12.97
CA LEU A 2 10.63 -13.61 14.29
C LEU A 2 11.34 -14.69 15.12
N PHE A 3 11.45 -14.49 16.43
CA PHE A 3 12.01 -15.47 17.37
C PHE A 3 11.16 -15.52 18.65
N ILE A 4 11.20 -16.66 19.33
CA ILE A 4 10.42 -16.93 20.54
C ILE A 4 10.85 -15.96 21.67
N GLY A 5 9.89 -15.36 22.38
CA GLY A 5 10.15 -14.37 23.43
C GLY A 5 10.25 -12.91 22.94
N LYS A 6 10.21 -12.68 21.62
CA LYS A 6 10.22 -11.33 21.05
C LYS A 6 8.91 -10.59 21.31
N LYS A 7 8.95 -9.52 22.11
CA LYS A 7 7.80 -8.61 22.30
C LYS A 7 7.67 -7.67 21.11
N LEU A 8 6.48 -7.58 20.54
CA LEU A 8 6.17 -6.76 19.36
C LEU A 8 4.83 -6.07 19.59
N LYS A 9 4.66 -4.84 19.10
CA LYS A 9 3.35 -4.19 19.03
C LYS A 9 2.59 -4.75 17.82
N GLY A 10 1.46 -5.40 18.07
CA GLY A 10 0.55 -5.92 17.04
C GLY A 10 -0.84 -5.28 17.16
N TYR A 11 -1.60 -5.33 16.07
CA TYR A 11 -2.96 -4.84 15.98
C TYR A 11 -3.94 -6.02 15.98
N ILE A 12 -5.02 -5.92 16.76
CA ILE A 12 -6.08 -6.93 16.79
C ILE A 12 -6.87 -6.84 15.48
N LYS A 13 -6.85 -7.92 14.70
CA LYS A 13 -7.57 -8.03 13.42
C LYS A 13 -9.00 -8.50 13.63
N GLN A 14 -9.20 -9.50 14.48
CA GLN A 14 -10.50 -10.06 14.80
C GLN A 14 -10.44 -10.79 16.15
N VAL A 15 -11.52 -10.71 16.91
CA VAL A 15 -11.79 -11.61 18.04
C VAL A 15 -12.72 -12.71 17.52
N ARG A 16 -12.28 -13.96 17.62
CA ARG A 16 -13.04 -15.13 17.17
C ARG A 16 -14.07 -15.54 18.21
N GLU A 17 -15.09 -16.27 17.79
CA GLU A 17 -16.17 -16.76 18.67
C GLU A 17 -15.66 -17.71 19.77
N ASP A 18 -14.50 -18.36 19.57
CA ASP A 18 -13.82 -19.20 20.57
C ASP A 18 -12.98 -18.40 21.58
N GLY A 19 -13.06 -17.06 21.55
CA GLY A 19 -12.31 -16.16 22.43
C GLY A 19 -10.85 -15.94 22.03
N LYS A 20 -10.37 -16.57 20.94
CA LYS A 20 -9.00 -16.36 20.44
C LYS A 20 -8.93 -15.11 19.55
N ILE A 21 -7.73 -14.55 19.42
CA ILE A 21 -7.51 -13.28 18.76
C ILE A 21 -6.55 -13.46 17.59
N ASP A 22 -6.97 -13.01 16.41
CA ASP A 22 -6.06 -12.87 15.27
C ASP A 22 -5.33 -11.54 15.37
N LEU A 23 -4.00 -11.61 15.43
CA LEU A 23 -3.11 -10.45 15.52
C LEU A 23 -2.41 -10.22 14.18
N SER A 24 -2.33 -8.96 13.76
CA SER A 24 -1.54 -8.54 12.61
C SER A 24 -0.42 -7.60 13.09
N LEU A 25 0.80 -7.86 12.65
CA LEU A 25 1.92 -6.94 12.89
C LEU A 25 1.84 -5.68 12.01
N GLN A 26 0.86 -5.61 11.10
CA GLN A 26 0.57 -4.46 10.26
C GLN A 26 -0.83 -3.94 10.56
N LYS A 27 -1.04 -2.62 10.59
CA LYS A 27 -2.39 -2.03 10.68
C LYS A 27 -3.29 -2.61 9.58
N VAL A 28 -4.49 -3.03 9.96
CA VAL A 28 -5.51 -3.56 9.06
C VAL A 28 -6.53 -2.45 8.78
N GLY A 29 -6.92 -2.24 7.52
CA GLY A 29 -7.99 -1.30 7.13
C GLY A 29 -7.56 -0.05 6.36
N VAL A 30 -8.45 0.94 6.26
CA VAL A 30 -8.35 2.21 5.51
C VAL A 30 -7.03 2.94 5.78
N ALA A 31 -6.53 2.89 7.02
CA ALA A 31 -5.23 3.44 7.38
C ALA A 31 -4.06 2.89 6.54
N LYS A 32 -4.12 1.63 6.08
CA LYS A 32 -3.11 1.05 5.19
C LYS A 32 -3.20 1.60 3.76
N MET A 33 -4.39 1.97 3.32
CA MET A 33 -4.59 2.66 2.03
C MET A 33 -4.11 4.11 2.12
N ASP A 34 -4.36 4.80 3.23
CA ASP A 34 -3.85 6.15 3.45
C ASP A 34 -2.32 6.17 3.56
N ASP A 35 -1.73 5.19 4.28
CA ASP A 35 -0.28 5.00 4.36
C ASP A 35 0.33 4.71 2.98
N LEU A 36 -0.32 3.87 2.16
CA LEU A 36 0.15 3.55 0.82
C LEU A 36 0.00 4.75 -0.13
N SER A 37 -1.10 5.50 -0.01
CA SER A 37 -1.34 6.72 -0.79
C SER A 37 -0.24 7.73 -0.55
N SER A 38 0.09 7.96 0.73
CA SER A 38 1.17 8.86 1.15
C SER A 38 2.52 8.39 0.59
N LYS A 39 2.84 7.09 0.71
CA LYS A 39 4.07 6.52 0.14
C LYS A 39 4.18 6.69 -1.38
N ILE A 40 3.08 6.58 -2.11
CA ILE A 40 3.07 6.77 -3.57
C ILE A 40 3.40 8.21 -3.92
N ILE A 41 2.80 9.18 -3.22
CA ILE A 41 3.08 10.61 -3.42
C ILE A 41 4.53 10.93 -3.06
N ASP A 42 5.01 10.51 -1.88
CA ASP A 42 6.40 10.72 -1.46
C ASP A 42 7.41 10.16 -2.47
N LEU A 43 7.12 8.97 -3.03
CA LEU A 43 7.99 8.34 -4.01
C LEU A 43 7.94 9.06 -5.37
N LEU A 44 6.76 9.54 -5.78
CA LEU A 44 6.61 10.37 -6.97
C LEU A 44 7.43 11.65 -6.83
N GLU A 45 7.28 12.38 -5.72
CA GLU A 45 8.05 13.60 -5.44
C GLU A 45 9.56 13.34 -5.50
N LYS A 46 10.04 12.26 -4.84
CA LYS A 46 11.46 11.86 -4.87
C LYS A 46 11.98 11.47 -6.24
N LYS A 47 11.09 11.01 -7.14
CA LYS A 47 11.44 10.59 -8.51
C LYS A 47 11.21 11.69 -9.55
N GLY A 48 10.97 12.93 -9.11
CA GLY A 48 10.77 14.07 -10.02
C GLY A 48 9.36 14.10 -10.63
N GLY A 49 8.38 13.53 -9.93
CA GLY A 49 6.97 13.57 -10.30
C GLY A 49 6.52 12.44 -11.22
N PHE A 50 7.34 11.45 -11.56
CA PHE A 50 6.95 10.34 -12.44
C PHE A 50 7.43 8.98 -11.92
N LEU A 51 6.56 7.98 -12.02
CA LEU A 51 6.87 6.58 -11.73
C LEU A 51 6.46 5.70 -12.92
N PRO A 52 7.34 4.82 -13.41
CA PRO A 52 7.03 3.87 -14.48
C PRO A 52 6.21 2.66 -13.97
N LEU A 53 5.19 2.94 -13.15
CA LEU A 53 4.31 1.94 -12.54
C LEU A 53 2.85 2.38 -12.70
N ASN A 54 2.06 1.63 -13.45
CA ASN A 54 0.63 1.86 -13.64
C ASN A 54 -0.20 0.62 -13.29
N ASP A 55 -1.50 0.65 -13.59
CA ASP A 55 -2.41 -0.46 -13.31
C ASP A 55 -2.12 -1.73 -14.14
N LYS A 56 -1.34 -1.61 -15.21
CA LYS A 56 -0.90 -2.70 -16.07
C LYS A 56 0.43 -3.32 -15.64
N SER A 57 1.19 -2.65 -14.78
CA SER A 57 2.46 -3.17 -14.24
C SER A 57 2.31 -4.56 -13.62
N SER A 58 3.39 -5.32 -13.66
CA SER A 58 3.42 -6.69 -13.13
C SER A 58 3.24 -6.67 -11.60
N PRO A 59 2.58 -7.71 -11.02
CA PRO A 59 2.45 -7.83 -9.58
C PRO A 59 3.79 -7.75 -8.83
N GLU A 60 4.86 -8.29 -9.43
CA GLU A 60 6.21 -8.30 -8.89
C GLU A 60 6.77 -6.88 -8.77
N ALA A 61 6.68 -6.07 -9.83
CA ALA A 61 7.19 -4.70 -9.82
C ALA A 61 6.45 -3.81 -8.80
N ILE A 62 5.13 -4.00 -8.65
CA ILE A 62 4.31 -3.31 -7.65
C ILE A 62 4.72 -3.76 -6.23
N PHE A 63 4.96 -5.04 -6.05
CA PHE A 63 5.38 -5.58 -4.76
C PHE A 63 6.78 -5.12 -4.37
N ASP A 64 7.71 -5.03 -5.31
CA ASP A 64 9.07 -4.57 -5.05
C ASP A 64 9.11 -3.09 -4.65
N ALA A 65 8.30 -2.25 -5.29
CA ALA A 65 8.21 -0.83 -4.97
C ALA A 65 7.44 -0.53 -3.68
N PHE A 66 6.28 -1.18 -3.48
CA PHE A 66 5.31 -0.79 -2.46
C PHE A 66 4.97 -1.87 -1.44
N ARG A 67 5.51 -3.10 -1.61
CA ARG A 67 5.22 -4.28 -0.76
C ARG A 67 3.73 -4.53 -0.61
N THR A 68 2.99 -4.34 -1.71
CA THR A 68 1.53 -4.43 -1.76
C THR A 68 1.07 -5.28 -2.94
N SER A 69 -0.19 -5.72 -2.91
CA SER A 69 -0.78 -6.46 -4.02
C SER A 69 -1.21 -5.52 -5.15
N LYS A 70 -1.24 -6.04 -6.39
CA LYS A 70 -1.74 -5.31 -7.57
C LYS A 70 -3.16 -4.76 -7.38
N GLY A 71 -4.02 -5.53 -6.72
CA GLY A 71 -5.40 -5.10 -6.41
C GLY A 71 -5.46 -3.90 -5.46
N THR A 72 -4.66 -3.92 -4.38
CA THR A 72 -4.57 -2.80 -3.43
C THR A 72 -3.94 -1.57 -4.08
N TYR A 73 -2.88 -1.75 -4.87
CA TYR A 73 -2.25 -0.68 -5.63
C TYR A 73 -3.25 0.02 -6.56
N LYS A 74 -3.98 -0.74 -7.40
CA LYS A 74 -4.98 -0.21 -8.33
C LYS A 74 -6.07 0.60 -7.64
N LYS A 75 -6.58 0.13 -6.49
CA LYS A 75 -7.55 0.89 -5.69
C LYS A 75 -6.97 2.21 -5.17
N THR A 76 -5.69 2.20 -4.77
CA THR A 76 -5.02 3.36 -4.20
C THR A 76 -4.74 4.43 -5.25
N ILE A 77 -4.13 4.07 -6.38
CA ILE A 77 -3.89 5.02 -7.49
C ILE A 77 -5.22 5.54 -8.08
N GLY A 78 -6.26 4.69 -8.13
CA GLY A 78 -7.59 5.13 -8.55
C GLY A 78 -8.22 6.15 -7.59
N GLY A 79 -7.97 6.01 -6.28
CA GLY A 79 -8.36 7.00 -5.27
C GLY A 79 -7.60 8.31 -5.43
N LEU A 80 -6.27 8.25 -5.60
CA LEU A 80 -5.42 9.43 -5.83
C LEU A 80 -5.79 10.17 -7.13
N TYR A 81 -6.11 9.43 -8.19
CA TYR A 81 -6.59 10.00 -9.45
C TYR A 81 -7.92 10.73 -9.28
N LYS A 82 -8.89 10.13 -8.57
CA LYS A 82 -10.16 10.79 -8.25
C LYS A 82 -10.00 12.04 -7.37
N GLN A 83 -8.98 12.07 -6.52
CA GLN A 83 -8.63 13.24 -5.71
C GLN A 83 -7.84 14.30 -6.51
N GLY A 84 -7.49 14.04 -7.77
CA GLY A 84 -6.71 14.95 -8.59
C GLY A 84 -5.25 15.09 -8.18
N LYS A 85 -4.69 14.14 -7.42
CA LYS A 85 -3.29 14.17 -6.95
C LYS A 85 -2.30 13.56 -7.94
N ILE A 86 -2.77 12.66 -8.79
CA ILE A 86 -1.93 11.99 -9.80
C ILE A 86 -2.67 11.88 -11.13
N VAL A 87 -1.91 11.74 -12.20
CA VAL A 87 -2.36 11.39 -13.54
C VAL A 87 -1.90 9.95 -13.84
N ILE A 88 -2.79 9.13 -14.39
CA ILE A 88 -2.46 7.77 -14.81
C ILE A 88 -2.21 7.77 -16.32
N GLU A 89 -0.96 7.53 -16.72
CA GLU A 89 -0.51 7.49 -18.10
C GLU A 89 -0.31 6.03 -18.58
N LYS A 90 -0.17 5.81 -19.89
CA LYS A 90 0.13 4.47 -20.44
C LYS A 90 1.47 3.92 -19.96
N ASP A 91 2.42 4.82 -19.68
CA ASP A 91 3.79 4.47 -19.33
C ASP A 91 4.05 4.51 -17.81
N GLY A 92 3.08 4.97 -17.01
CA GLY A 92 3.28 5.15 -15.58
C GLY A 92 2.21 5.98 -14.88
N ILE A 93 2.54 6.49 -13.70
CA ILE A 93 1.77 7.50 -12.99
C ILE A 93 2.62 8.75 -12.81
N ARG A 94 1.99 9.92 -12.87
CA ARG A 94 2.63 11.23 -12.71
C ARG A 94 1.94 12.01 -11.60
N LEU A 95 2.69 12.84 -10.88
CA LEU A 95 2.12 13.82 -9.96
C LEU A 95 1.34 14.86 -10.79
N ALA A 96 0.13 15.21 -10.34
CA ALA A 96 -0.70 16.21 -10.99
C ALA A 96 -0.18 17.64 -10.72
#